data_AF-A0A2N2WK40-F1
#
_entry.id   AF-A0A2N2WK40-F1
#
_cell.length_a   1.000
_cell.length_b   1.000
_cell.length_c   1.000
_cell.angle_alpha   90.00
_cell.angle_beta   90.00
_cell.angle_gamma   90.00
#
_symmetry.space_group_name_H-M   'P 1'
#
loop_
_entity.id
_entity.type
_entity.pdbx_description
1 polymer ?
#
loop_
_entity_poly.entity_id
_entity_poly.type
_entity_poly.pdbx_seq_one_letter_code
_entity_poly.pdbx_strand_id
1 'polypeptide(L)'
;MKKYILFLFLIVVMGSCSENPDFNWDERVRIPNSFSPDQDGLNDEWCIDSQGVASCLLVVTDQDGVELWRTTDIHTCWNPQDVLSGRLYYYFLHVVFTDSAEHDYSGELFVLK
;
A
#
# COMPACT_ATOMS: atom_id res chain seq x y z
N MET A 1 34.53 -52.35 34.59
CA MET A 1 34.36 -51.96 33.18
C MET A 1 32.88 -51.86 32.85
N LYS A 2 32.35 -50.64 32.73
CA LYS A 2 31.35 -50.18 31.75
C LYS A 2 30.83 -48.82 32.22
N LYS A 3 31.25 -47.80 31.48
CA LYS A 3 30.84 -46.40 31.62
C LYS A 3 29.43 -46.28 31.06
N TYR A 4 28.50 -45.66 31.79
CA TYR A 4 27.27 -45.15 31.20
C TYR A 4 27.20 -43.67 31.50
N ILE A 5 27.56 -42.89 30.48
CA ILE A 5 27.47 -41.44 30.42
C ILE A 5 25.97 -41.11 30.32
N LEU A 6 25.47 -40.36 31.29
CA LEU A 6 24.13 -39.79 31.29
C LEU A 6 24.13 -38.62 30.30
N PHE A 7 23.65 -38.85 29.07
CA PHE A 7 23.44 -37.78 28.10
C PHE A 7 22.15 -37.04 28.43
N LEU A 8 22.29 -35.87 29.08
CA LEU A 8 21.24 -34.86 29.11
C LEU A 8 21.01 -34.37 27.68
N PHE A 9 19.93 -34.81 27.04
CA PHE A 9 19.43 -34.17 25.84
C PHE A 9 18.80 -32.83 26.25
N LEU A 10 19.59 -31.76 26.17
CA LEU A 10 19.07 -30.40 26.20
C LEU A 10 18.38 -30.18 24.85
N ILE A 11 17.06 -30.39 24.80
CA ILE A 11 16.26 -29.98 23.64
C ILE A 11 16.20 -28.45 23.68
N VAL A 12 17.12 -27.81 22.96
CA VAL A 12 16.97 -26.41 22.59
C VAL A 12 15.85 -26.39 21.57
N VAL A 13 14.64 -26.07 22.01
CA VAL A 13 13.56 -25.68 21.10
C VAL A 13 14.04 -24.39 20.46
N MET A 14 14.65 -24.50 19.27
CA MET A 14 14.80 -23.34 18.40
C MET A 14 13.37 -22.87 18.14
N GLY A 15 12.98 -21.77 18.78
CA GLY A 15 11.82 -21.03 18.35
C GLY A 15 12.04 -20.72 16.89
N SER A 16 11.37 -21.45 16.02
CA SER A 16 11.18 -21.01 14.64
C SER A 16 10.48 -19.68 14.79
N CYS A 17 11.16 -18.58 14.48
CA CYS A 17 10.44 -17.39 14.07
C CYS A 17 9.58 -17.86 12.91
N SER A 18 8.28 -18.01 13.15
CA SER A 18 7.31 -18.02 12.05
C SER A 18 7.64 -16.76 11.27
N GLU A 19 8.01 -16.88 10.00
CA GLU A 19 7.89 -15.74 9.10
C GLU A 19 6.46 -15.26 9.29
N ASN A 20 6.32 -14.09 9.90
CA ASN A 20 5.04 -13.42 9.93
C ASN A 20 4.90 -12.88 8.51
N PRO A 21 3.92 -13.31 7.70
CA PRO A 21 3.61 -12.61 6.46
C PRO A 21 2.95 -11.27 6.82
N ASP A 22 3.71 -10.44 7.53
CA ASP A 22 3.34 -9.07 7.88
C ASP A 22 3.44 -8.27 6.59
N PHE A 23 2.27 -7.95 6.05
CA PHE A 23 2.06 -6.96 4.99
C PHE A 23 2.61 -7.35 3.60
N ASN A 24 1.79 -8.11 2.85
CA ASN A 24 2.04 -8.39 1.44
C ASN A 24 1.74 -7.14 0.58
N TRP A 25 2.65 -6.16 0.59
CA TRP A 25 2.68 -5.15 -0.45
C TRP A 25 3.12 -5.83 -1.73
N ASP A 26 2.20 -5.94 -2.70
CA ASP A 26 2.59 -6.39 -4.02
C ASP A 26 3.52 -5.35 -4.67
N GLU A 27 4.76 -5.75 -4.98
CA GLU A 27 5.78 -4.89 -5.58
C GLU A 27 5.34 -4.29 -6.93
N ARG A 28 4.30 -4.86 -7.55
CA ARG A 28 3.70 -4.37 -8.78
C ARG A 28 2.92 -3.07 -8.60
N VAL A 29 2.62 -2.63 -7.37
CA VAL A 29 1.85 -1.41 -7.10
C VAL A 29 2.65 -0.47 -6.20
N ARG A 30 2.91 0.74 -6.67
CA ARG A 30 3.57 1.81 -5.91
C ARG A 30 2.64 3.01 -5.82
N ILE A 31 2.28 3.36 -4.58
CA ILE A 31 1.35 4.44 -4.27
C ILE A 31 2.11 5.58 -3.57
N PRO A 32 2.25 6.76 -4.18
CA PRO A 32 2.80 7.92 -3.50
C PRO A 32 1.91 8.33 -2.31
N ASN A 33 2.51 8.85 -1.24
CA ASN A 33 1.76 9.35 -0.07
C ASN A 33 1.69 10.89 -0.02
N SER A 34 2.25 11.58 -1.03
CA SER A 34 2.20 13.03 -1.14
C SER A 34 2.44 13.50 -2.57
N PHE A 35 1.91 14.68 -2.90
CA PHE A 35 2.14 15.39 -4.16
C PHE A 35 1.88 16.91 -3.99
N SER A 36 2.26 17.71 -4.97
CA SER A 36 2.25 19.18 -4.92
C SER A 36 1.65 19.75 -6.21
N PRO A 37 0.33 20.01 -6.26
CA PRO A 37 -0.32 20.62 -7.42
C PRO A 37 -0.04 22.14 -7.51
N ASP A 38 1.24 22.54 -7.57
CA ASP A 38 1.66 23.96 -7.65
C ASP A 38 2.03 24.42 -9.07
N GLN A 39 1.72 23.60 -10.08
CA GLN A 39 1.88 23.87 -11.52
C GLN A 39 3.34 24.09 -11.94
N ASP A 40 4.28 23.49 -11.20
CA ASP A 40 5.71 23.52 -11.54
C ASP A 40 6.12 22.42 -12.54
N GLY A 41 5.20 21.51 -12.87
CA GLY A 41 5.39 20.36 -13.76
C GLY A 41 5.86 19.10 -13.04
N LEU A 42 6.02 19.13 -11.71
CA LEU A 42 6.56 18.04 -10.89
C LEU A 42 5.56 17.61 -9.81
N ASN A 43 5.08 16.37 -9.91
CA ASN A 43 4.10 15.82 -8.97
C ASN A 43 2.84 16.70 -8.83
N ASP A 44 2.40 17.32 -9.93
CA ASP A 44 1.16 18.10 -9.97
C ASP A 44 -0.10 17.23 -9.86
N GLU A 45 0.05 15.94 -10.17
CA GLU A 45 -1.02 14.97 -10.12
C GLU A 45 -0.58 13.76 -9.30
N TRP A 46 -1.52 13.17 -8.58
CA TRP A 46 -1.30 11.94 -7.85
C TRP A 46 -1.58 10.74 -8.75
N CYS A 47 -0.51 10.11 -9.22
CA CYS A 47 -0.56 8.95 -10.10
C CYS A 47 -0.10 7.68 -9.36
N ILE A 48 -0.81 6.58 -9.57
CA ILE A 48 -0.40 5.26 -9.08
C ILE A 48 0.40 4.55 -10.18
N ASP A 49 1.60 4.08 -9.83
CA ASP A 49 2.40 3.24 -10.72
C ASP A 49 2.02 1.78 -10.46
N SER A 50 1.63 1.05 -11.51
CA SER A 50 1.18 -0.32 -11.37
C SER A 50 1.52 -1.19 -12.58
N GLN A 51 1.67 -2.50 -12.35
CA GLN A 51 1.87 -3.50 -13.39
C GLN A 51 0.91 -4.67 -13.26
N GLY A 52 0.42 -5.17 -14.40
CA GLY A 52 -0.39 -6.39 -14.45
C GLY A 52 -1.77 -6.25 -13.81
N VAL A 53 -2.33 -5.06 -13.71
CA VAL A 53 -3.68 -4.80 -13.18
C VAL A 53 -4.72 -5.18 -14.24
N ALA A 54 -5.68 -6.02 -13.87
CA ALA A 54 -6.83 -6.38 -14.69
C ALA A 54 -8.02 -5.46 -14.42
N SER A 55 -8.27 -5.13 -13.15
CA SER A 55 -9.29 -4.15 -12.74
C SER A 55 -8.92 -3.52 -11.40
N CYS A 56 -9.49 -2.35 -11.13
CA CYS A 56 -9.33 -1.70 -9.83
C CYS A 56 -10.56 -0.88 -9.45
N LEU A 57 -10.61 -0.52 -8.16
CA LEU A 57 -11.41 0.57 -7.64
C LEU A 57 -10.53 1.43 -6.74
N LEU A 58 -10.34 2.69 -7.11
CA LEU A 58 -9.62 3.68 -6.34
C LEU A 58 -10.58 4.78 -5.89
N VAL A 59 -10.55 5.08 -4.60
CA VAL A 59 -11.39 6.10 -3.96
C VAL A 59 -10.51 6.99 -3.08
N VAL A 60 -10.74 8.29 -3.15
CA VAL A 60 -10.12 9.29 -2.27
C VAL A 60 -11.21 9.98 -1.46
N THR A 61 -10.99 10.10 -0.16
CA THR A 61 -11.90 10.77 0.77
C THR A 61 -11.21 11.89 1.53
N ASP A 62 -12.00 12.83 2.05
CA ASP A 62 -11.55 13.73 3.10
C ASP A 62 -11.42 13.03 4.46
N GLN A 63 -11.16 13.82 5.51
CA GLN A 63 -10.96 13.34 6.87
C GLN A 63 -12.24 12.86 7.57
N ASP A 64 -13.40 13.24 7.05
CA ASP A 64 -14.71 12.83 7.54
C ASP A 64 -15.23 11.61 6.77
N GLY A 65 -14.46 11.09 5.81
CA GLY A 65 -14.81 9.94 4.99
C GLY A 65 -15.72 10.30 3.80
N VAL A 66 -15.86 11.58 3.46
CA VAL A 66 -16.62 12.02 2.28
C VAL A 66 -15.80 11.74 1.04
N GLU A 67 -16.36 10.99 0.09
CA GLU A 67 -15.74 10.73 -1.22
C GLU A 67 -15.59 12.02 -2.02
N LEU A 68 -14.36 12.32 -2.42
CA LEU A 68 -14.02 13.46 -3.26
C LEU A 68 -13.73 13.05 -4.70
N TRP A 69 -13.21 11.84 -4.88
CA TRP A 69 -12.82 11.32 -6.18
C TRP A 69 -12.83 9.80 -6.21
N ARG A 70 -13.12 9.25 -7.40
CA ARG A 70 -13.23 7.82 -7.67
C ARG A 70 -12.80 7.52 -9.10
N THR A 71 -12.12 6.40 -9.29
CA THR A 71 -11.84 5.83 -10.61
C THR A 71 -11.84 4.30 -10.59
N THR A 72 -12.06 3.69 -11.74
CA THR A 72 -11.86 2.25 -12.00
C THR A 72 -10.73 2.00 -13.01
N ASP A 73 -10.03 3.06 -13.41
CA ASP A 73 -8.85 3.00 -14.25
C ASP A 73 -7.62 3.43 -13.44
N ILE A 74 -6.69 2.48 -13.24
CA ILE A 74 -5.49 2.65 -12.43
C ILE A 74 -4.50 3.68 -13.01
N HIS A 75 -4.60 3.98 -14.31
CA HIS A 75 -3.74 4.95 -14.98
C HIS A 75 -4.31 6.38 -14.96
N THR A 76 -5.51 6.57 -14.42
CA THR A 76 -6.04 7.91 -14.20
C THR A 76 -5.41 8.52 -12.95
N CYS A 77 -4.75 9.66 -13.12
CA CYS A 77 -4.21 10.42 -11.99
C CYS A 77 -5.28 11.32 -11.37
N TRP A 78 -5.16 11.57 -10.06
CA TRP A 78 -6.00 12.52 -9.37
C TRP A 78 -5.33 13.89 -9.33
N ASN A 79 -6.06 14.91 -9.76
CA ASN A 79 -5.69 16.31 -9.59
C ASN A 79 -6.87 17.08 -8.96
N PRO A 80 -6.83 17.35 -7.66
CA PRO A 80 -7.82 18.19 -7.03
C PRO A 80 -7.56 19.66 -7.37
N GLN A 81 -8.20 20.15 -8.43
CA GLN A 81 -8.18 21.55 -8.84
C GLN A 81 -8.22 22.52 -7.63
N ASP A 82 -7.21 23.39 -7.50
CA ASP A 82 -6.97 24.59 -6.65
C ASP A 82 -7.58 24.71 -5.22
N VAL A 83 -8.36 23.75 -4.73
CA VAL A 83 -9.29 23.94 -3.60
C VAL A 83 -8.95 23.04 -2.40
N LEU A 84 -7.91 22.22 -2.49
CA LEU A 84 -7.65 21.13 -1.53
C LEU A 84 -6.19 21.04 -1.05
N SER A 85 -5.39 22.07 -1.34
CA SER A 85 -3.99 22.23 -0.91
C SER A 85 -3.81 22.28 0.62
N GLY A 86 -2.70 21.73 1.12
CA GLY A 86 -2.27 21.86 2.52
C GLY A 86 -3.06 20.99 3.50
N ARG A 87 -3.59 19.86 3.03
CA ARG A 87 -4.51 19.00 3.80
C ARG A 87 -4.19 17.53 3.64
N LEU A 88 -4.65 16.74 4.62
CA LEU A 88 -4.56 15.28 4.64
C LEU A 88 -5.85 14.68 4.06
N TYR A 89 -5.67 13.67 3.21
CA TYR A 89 -6.70 12.85 2.62
C TYR A 89 -6.44 11.39 2.91
N TYR A 90 -7.43 10.55 2.64
CA TYR A 90 -7.30 9.10 2.72
C TYR A 90 -7.62 8.48 1.37
N TYR A 91 -6.94 7.39 1.05
CA TYR A 91 -7.25 6.59 -0.13
C TYR A 91 -7.58 5.16 0.25
N PHE A 92 -8.41 4.54 -0.60
CA PHE A 92 -8.63 3.11 -0.65
C PHE A 92 -8.49 2.64 -2.10
N LEU A 93 -7.70 1.58 -2.30
CA LEU A 93 -7.48 0.94 -3.59
C LEU A 93 -7.74 -0.55 -3.45
N HIS A 94 -8.72 -1.07 -4.17
CA HIS A 94 -8.88 -2.49 -4.43
C HIS A 94 -8.34 -2.80 -5.83
N VAL A 95 -7.45 -3.79 -5.97
CA VAL A 95 -6.86 -4.21 -7.24
C VAL A 95 -7.04 -5.71 -7.44
N VAL A 96 -7.42 -6.07 -8.66
CA VAL A 96 -7.35 -7.43 -9.18
C VAL A 96 -6.28 -7.47 -10.27
N PHE A 97 -5.29 -8.35 -10.12
CA PHE A 97 -4.23 -8.55 -11.08
C PHE A 97 -4.61 -9.57 -12.17
N THR A 98 -3.85 -9.58 -13.25
CA THR A 98 -4.01 -10.48 -14.41
C THR A 98 -3.80 -11.96 -14.06
N ASP A 99 -3.10 -12.26 -12.98
CA ASP A 99 -2.94 -13.61 -12.40
C ASP A 99 -4.05 -13.97 -11.39
N SER A 100 -5.09 -13.12 -11.28
CA SER A 100 -6.20 -13.22 -10.32
C SER A 100 -5.81 -13.03 -8.85
N ALA A 101 -4.60 -12.54 -8.55
CA ALA A 101 -4.27 -12.06 -7.21
C ALA A 101 -5.10 -10.79 -6.91
N GLU A 102 -5.51 -10.65 -5.66
CA GLU A 102 -6.30 -9.50 -5.19
C GLU A 102 -5.63 -8.85 -3.98
N HIS A 103 -5.58 -7.52 -3.97
CA HIS A 103 -4.98 -6.74 -2.91
C HIS A 103 -5.78 -5.48 -2.62
N ASP A 104 -5.92 -5.20 -1.32
CA ASP A 104 -6.46 -3.94 -0.81
C ASP A 104 -5.34 -3.10 -0.22
N TYR A 105 -5.30 -1.83 -0.62
CA TYR A 105 -4.39 -0.83 -0.09
C TYR A 105 -5.21 0.31 0.50
N SER A 106 -4.75 0.83 1.62
CA SER A 106 -5.26 2.07 2.19
C SER A 106 -4.14 2.86 2.80
N GLY A 107 -4.32 4.17 2.87
CA GLY A 107 -3.29 5.03 3.41
C GLY A 107 -3.66 6.50 3.44
N GLU A 108 -2.71 7.26 3.93
CA GLU A 108 -2.74 8.71 4.03
C GLU A 108 -2.13 9.34 2.78
N LEU A 109 -2.76 10.41 2.30
CA LEU A 109 -2.30 11.20 1.16
C LEU A 109 -2.23 12.68 1.54
N PHE A 110 -1.03 13.25 1.55
CA PHE A 110 -0.81 14.66 1.84
C PHE A 110 -0.73 15.49 0.56
N VAL A 111 -1.66 16.45 0.40
CA VAL A 111 -1.58 17.46 -0.67
C VAL A 111 -0.82 18.67 -0.12
N LEU A 112 0.36 18.95 -0.66
CA LEU A 112 1.31 19.86 -0.02
C LEU A 112 1.01 21.35 -0.22
N LYS A 113 0.56 21.73 -1.41
CA LYS A 113 0.40 23.11 -1.85
C LYS A 113 -0.75 23.26 -2.83
#